data_AF-A0A8C0H0M4-F1
#
_entry.id   AF-A0A8C0H0M4-F1
#
_cell.length_a   1.000
_cell.length_b   1.000
_cell.length_c   1.000
_cell.angle_alpha   90.00
_cell.angle_beta   90.00
_cell.angle_gamma   90.00
#
_symmetry.space_group_name_H-M   'P 1'
#
loop_
_entity.id
_entity.type
_entity.pdbx_description
1 polymer ?
#
loop_
_entity_poly.entity_id
_entity_poly.type
_entity_poly.pdbx_seq_one_letter_code
_entity_poly.pdbx_strand_id
1 'polypeptide(L)'
;MFNSSTLDDSEELQVPQDAEICLLKSGELMIKLPLTVEEILNFGEDNRELFIKSSTYSIIPITVTETGLTINWVFSSDPKSIAFSVVYQESEEATLDQCKILIPMTRCNSHKETIRGQVKARNCGIYILIFDNTFSRFISKKVFYHLTVEQPVIYDGSDFP
;
A
#
# COMPACT_ATOMS: atom_id res chain seq x y z
N MET A 1 15.69 13.49 44.60
CA MET A 1 14.67 12.72 43.86
C MET A 1 14.09 13.63 42.79
N PHE A 2 14.46 13.42 41.53
CA PHE A 2 13.69 13.92 40.38
C PHE A 2 13.77 12.82 39.32
N ASN A 3 12.74 11.98 39.28
CA ASN A 3 12.49 11.08 38.16
C ASN A 3 11.95 11.94 37.03
N SER A 4 12.76 12.20 36.01
CA SER A 4 12.26 12.71 34.74
C SER A 4 11.80 11.51 33.93
N SER A 5 10.50 11.21 33.99
CA SER A 5 9.86 10.26 33.09
C SER A 5 9.92 10.81 31.68
N THR A 6 10.67 10.13 30.80
CA THR A 6 10.54 10.25 29.35
C THR A 6 9.13 9.80 29.00
N LEU A 7 8.24 10.76 28.76
CA LEU A 7 6.91 10.47 28.22
C LEU A 7 7.08 9.90 26.80
N ASP A 8 6.23 8.94 26.52
CA ASP A 8 6.30 7.95 25.47
C ASP A 8 6.14 8.55 24.06
N ASP A 9 7.22 8.58 23.27
CA ASP A 9 7.22 8.97 21.84
C ASP A 9 6.47 7.93 20.97
N SER A 10 6.11 6.78 21.56
CA SER A 10 5.42 5.67 20.89
C SER A 10 3.91 5.91 20.79
N GLU A 11 3.28 6.54 21.78
CA GLU A 11 1.83 6.73 21.83
C GLU A 11 1.36 7.78 20.80
N GLU A 12 2.13 8.85 20.60
CA GLU A 12 1.76 9.95 19.70
C GLU A 12 1.83 9.53 18.21
N LEU A 13 2.65 8.54 17.86
CA LEU A 13 2.73 7.95 16.51
C LEU A 13 1.69 6.87 16.25
N GLN A 14 1.17 6.21 17.30
CA GLN A 14 0.14 5.16 17.19
C GLN A 14 -1.25 5.74 16.93
N VAL A 15 -1.63 6.81 17.64
CA VAL A 15 -2.96 7.44 17.53
C VAL A 15 -3.30 7.91 16.10
N PRO A 16 -2.39 8.55 15.32
CA PRO A 16 -2.65 8.94 13.95
C PRO A 16 -2.84 7.75 12.99
N GLN A 17 -2.09 6.67 13.21
CA GLN A 17 -2.17 5.47 12.37
C GLN A 17 -3.49 4.74 12.56
N ASP A 18 -3.91 4.57 13.81
CA ASP A 18 -5.18 3.94 14.14
C ASP A 18 -6.37 4.73 13.57
N ALA A 19 -6.31 6.06 13.60
CA ALA A 19 -7.34 6.91 13.04
C ALA A 19 -7.47 6.76 11.51
N GLU A 20 -6.35 6.69 10.78
CA GLU A 20 -6.36 6.53 9.33
C GLU A 20 -6.91 5.14 8.92
N ILE A 21 -6.47 4.08 9.60
CA ILE A 21 -6.97 2.73 9.32
C ILE A 21 -8.44 2.58 9.75
N CYS A 22 -8.85 3.20 10.86
CA CYS A 22 -10.27 3.24 11.26
C CYS A 22 -11.13 3.96 10.22
N LEU A 23 -10.65 5.08 9.67
CA LEU A 23 -11.37 5.83 8.65
C LEU A 23 -11.55 4.99 7.38
N LEU A 24 -10.50 4.28 6.97
CA LEU A 24 -10.56 3.32 5.88
C LEU A 24 -11.58 2.19 6.13
N LYS A 25 -11.53 1.56 7.31
CA LYS A 25 -12.48 0.48 7.68
C LYS A 25 -13.93 0.97 7.77
N SER A 26 -14.16 2.25 8.01
CA SER A 26 -15.49 2.86 8.04
C SER A 26 -16.05 3.16 6.65
N GLY A 27 -15.18 3.24 5.63
CA GLY A 27 -15.59 3.44 4.24
C GLY A 27 -16.19 2.18 3.62
N GLU A 28 -16.82 2.33 2.45
CA GLU A 28 -17.33 1.19 1.68
C GLU A 28 -16.22 0.58 0.82
N LEU A 29 -15.86 -0.68 1.10
CA LEU A 29 -14.94 -1.46 0.26
C LEU A 29 -15.66 -1.92 -1.01
N MET A 30 -15.14 -1.53 -2.17
CA MET A 30 -15.71 -1.91 -3.46
C MET A 30 -15.08 -3.17 -4.05
N ILE A 31 -13.75 -3.25 -4.07
CA ILE A 31 -13.00 -4.37 -4.65
C ILE A 31 -11.84 -4.72 -3.72
N LYS A 32 -11.71 -6.01 -3.40
CA LYS A 32 -10.48 -6.63 -2.88
C LYS A 32 -9.91 -7.51 -3.98
N LEU A 33 -8.71 -7.22 -4.45
CA LEU A 33 -8.00 -7.99 -5.47
C LEU A 33 -6.71 -8.57 -4.87
N PRO A 34 -6.75 -9.73 -4.21
CA PRO A 34 -5.56 -10.38 -3.69
C PRO A 34 -4.62 -10.77 -4.83
N LEU A 35 -3.33 -10.58 -4.63
CA LEU A 35 -2.27 -11.01 -5.55
C LEU A 35 -1.15 -11.71 -4.78
N THR A 36 -0.49 -12.66 -5.44
CA THR A 36 0.79 -13.19 -4.98
C THR A 36 1.97 -12.54 -5.70
N VAL A 37 3.17 -12.71 -5.15
CA VAL A 37 4.41 -12.24 -5.79
C VAL A 37 4.58 -12.88 -7.18
N GLU A 38 4.28 -14.17 -7.31
CA GLU A 38 4.38 -14.91 -8.57
C GLU A 38 3.41 -14.36 -9.62
N GLU A 39 2.19 -14.00 -9.23
CA GLU A 39 1.23 -13.39 -10.14
C GLU A 39 1.75 -12.04 -10.67
N ILE A 40 2.34 -11.21 -9.80
CA ILE A 40 2.90 -9.91 -10.19
C ILE A 40 4.10 -10.09 -11.12
N LEU A 41 4.97 -11.08 -10.87
CA LEU A 41 6.09 -11.39 -11.78
C LEU A 41 5.61 -11.78 -13.18
N ASN A 42 4.37 -12.27 -13.31
CA ASN A 42 3.75 -12.64 -14.58
C ASN A 42 2.88 -11.52 -15.20
N PHE A 43 2.91 -10.27 -14.68
CA PHE A 43 2.11 -9.17 -15.23
C PHE A 43 2.53 -8.73 -16.63
N GLY A 44 3.76 -9.02 -17.06
CA GLY A 44 4.31 -8.53 -18.32
C GLY A 44 4.55 -7.02 -18.25
N GLU A 45 4.36 -6.30 -19.37
CA GLU A 45 4.53 -4.83 -19.44
C GLU A 45 3.19 -4.08 -19.48
N ASP A 46 2.07 -4.81 -19.43
CA ASP A 46 0.74 -4.25 -19.62
C ASP A 46 0.20 -3.61 -18.33
N ASN A 47 -0.55 -2.51 -18.50
CA ASN A 47 -1.31 -1.91 -17.41
C ASN A 47 -2.58 -2.72 -17.13
N ARG A 48 -2.91 -2.84 -15.85
CA ARG A 48 -4.19 -3.34 -15.34
C ARG A 48 -5.11 -2.17 -14.99
N GLU A 49 -6.40 -2.44 -14.86
CA GLU A 49 -7.41 -1.42 -14.55
C GLU A 49 -8.19 -1.77 -13.28
N LEU A 50 -8.47 -0.78 -12.45
CA LEU A 50 -9.46 -0.83 -11.37
C LEU A 50 -10.48 0.28 -11.56
N PHE A 51 -11.76 -0.06 -11.50
CA PHE A 51 -12.84 0.92 -11.44
C PHE A 51 -13.28 1.11 -10.00
N ILE A 52 -13.25 2.34 -9.50
CA ILE A 52 -13.53 2.72 -8.12
C ILE A 52 -14.67 3.72 -8.10
N LYS A 53 -15.81 3.34 -7.54
CA LYS A 53 -17.00 4.19 -7.45
C LYS A 53 -16.76 5.40 -6.54
N SER A 54 -17.57 6.43 -6.69
CA SER A 54 -17.65 7.51 -5.70
C SER A 54 -18.00 6.94 -4.32
N SER A 55 -17.45 7.53 -3.27
CA SER A 55 -17.69 7.15 -1.88
C SER A 55 -17.17 5.77 -1.47
N THR A 56 -16.36 5.11 -2.31
CA THR A 56 -15.80 3.78 -2.02
C THR A 56 -14.27 3.79 -2.09
N TYR A 57 -13.64 2.72 -1.61
CA TYR A 57 -12.22 2.43 -1.83
C TYR A 57 -12.03 1.01 -2.39
N SER A 58 -10.83 0.70 -2.86
CA SER A 58 -10.44 -0.64 -3.32
C SER A 58 -9.05 -0.97 -2.84
N ILE A 59 -8.77 -2.25 -2.62
CA ILE A 59 -7.50 -2.72 -2.10
C ILE A 59 -6.90 -3.82 -2.99
N ILE A 60 -5.58 -3.83 -3.07
CA ILE A 60 -4.79 -4.92 -3.66
C ILE A 60 -3.87 -5.46 -2.54
N PRO A 61 -4.30 -6.49 -1.79
CA PRO A 61 -3.44 -7.20 -0.85
C PRO A 61 -2.42 -8.05 -1.60
N ILE A 62 -1.14 -7.88 -1.29
CA ILE A 62 -0.04 -8.64 -1.88
C ILE A 62 0.56 -9.54 -0.81
N THR A 63 0.41 -10.85 -0.96
CA THR A 63 1.00 -11.83 -0.03
C THR A 63 2.48 -12.01 -0.35
N VAL A 64 3.32 -11.69 0.63
CA VAL A 64 4.77 -11.81 0.54
C VAL A 64 5.26 -12.89 1.50
N THR A 65 5.87 -13.94 0.95
CA THR A 65 6.39 -15.10 1.69
C THR A 65 7.90 -15.02 1.93
N GLU A 66 8.61 -14.13 1.25
CA GLU A 66 10.06 -13.95 1.33
C GLU A 66 10.42 -12.50 1.65
N THR A 67 11.44 -12.32 2.49
CA THR A 67 11.94 -10.98 2.83
C THR A 67 12.98 -10.50 1.83
N GLY A 68 13.11 -9.18 1.71
CA GLY A 68 14.14 -8.53 0.91
C GLY A 68 13.71 -8.13 -0.49
N LEU A 69 12.57 -8.63 -0.98
CA LEU A 69 11.99 -8.20 -2.26
C LEU A 69 11.50 -6.75 -2.20
N THR A 70 11.39 -6.11 -3.36
CA THR A 70 10.83 -4.77 -3.49
C THR A 70 9.58 -4.84 -4.37
N ILE A 71 8.46 -4.35 -3.85
CA ILE A 71 7.22 -4.16 -4.61
C ILE A 71 7.27 -2.75 -5.19
N ASN A 72 7.22 -2.63 -6.50
CA ASN A 72 7.09 -1.34 -7.18
C ASN A 72 5.69 -1.19 -7.76
N TRP A 73 5.21 0.05 -7.82
CA TRP A 73 3.97 0.40 -8.49
C TRP A 73 4.15 1.63 -9.37
N VAL A 74 3.36 1.65 -10.43
CA VAL A 74 3.12 2.79 -11.29
C VAL A 74 1.62 2.92 -11.46
N PHE A 75 1.02 4.09 -11.26
CA PHE A 75 -0.40 4.28 -11.53
C PHE A 75 -0.78 5.68 -12.01
N SER A 76 -1.88 5.74 -12.75
CA SER A 76 -2.60 6.96 -13.13
C SER A 76 -4.09 6.80 -12.85
N SER A 77 -4.84 7.90 -12.86
CA SER A 77 -6.30 7.85 -12.66
C SER A 77 -7.06 8.72 -13.64
N ASP A 78 -8.28 8.33 -13.98
CA ASP A 78 -9.17 9.10 -14.84
C ASP A 78 -10.64 9.00 -14.38
N PRO A 79 -11.39 10.11 -14.28
CA PRO A 79 -10.93 11.51 -14.27
C PRO A 79 -10.56 11.96 -12.86
N LYS A 80 -9.70 12.97 -12.70
CA LYS A 80 -9.32 13.56 -11.38
C LYS A 80 -8.48 12.63 -10.49
N SER A 81 -8.06 13.18 -9.35
CA SER A 81 -7.21 12.54 -8.34
C SER A 81 -7.86 11.33 -7.68
N ILE A 82 -7.03 10.39 -7.23
CA ILE A 82 -7.36 9.33 -6.28
C ILE A 82 -6.46 9.48 -5.04
N ALA A 83 -6.90 9.03 -3.86
CA ALA A 83 -6.02 8.91 -2.70
C ALA A 83 -5.36 7.53 -2.67
N PHE A 84 -4.12 7.47 -2.20
CA PHE A 84 -3.30 6.26 -2.19
C PHE A 84 -2.57 6.11 -0.85
N SER A 85 -2.52 4.88 -0.35
CA SER A 85 -1.84 4.48 0.88
C SER A 85 -1.26 3.08 0.72
N VAL A 86 -0.25 2.75 1.53
CA VAL A 86 0.30 1.40 1.64
C VAL A 86 0.33 1.00 3.10
N VAL A 87 -0.33 -0.10 3.43
CA VAL A 87 -0.41 -0.66 4.79
C VAL A 87 0.19 -2.06 4.78
N TYR A 88 0.91 -2.40 5.84
CA TYR A 88 1.37 -3.76 6.12
C TYR A 88 0.58 -4.37 7.26
N GLN A 89 0.29 -5.66 7.16
CA GLN A 89 -0.22 -6.47 8.25
C GLN A 89 0.41 -7.88 8.20
N GLU A 90 0.54 -8.52 9.36
CA GLU A 90 1.21 -9.83 9.46
C GLU A 90 0.39 -10.97 8.84
N SER A 91 -0.94 -10.96 9.02
CA SER A 91 -1.88 -11.92 8.43
C SER A 91 -3.23 -11.27 8.11
N GLU A 92 -4.18 -12.01 7.53
CA GLU A 92 -5.54 -11.49 7.29
C GLU A 92 -6.33 -11.23 8.58
N GLU A 93 -5.98 -11.93 9.65
CA GLU A 93 -6.60 -11.86 10.98
C GLU A 93 -5.95 -10.82 11.90
N ALA A 94 -4.94 -10.10 11.40
CA ALA A 94 -4.21 -9.11 12.18
C ALA A 94 -5.16 -8.04 12.76
N THR A 95 -4.96 -7.74 14.04
CA THR A 95 -5.70 -6.68 14.72
C THR A 95 -5.22 -5.30 14.27
N LEU A 96 -5.98 -4.24 14.60
CA LEU A 96 -5.69 -2.89 14.12
C LEU A 96 -4.30 -2.40 14.55
N ASP A 97 -3.92 -2.70 15.79
CA ASP A 97 -2.63 -2.39 16.42
C ASP A 97 -1.45 -3.14 15.78
N GLN A 98 -1.73 -4.19 15.00
CA GLN A 98 -0.72 -4.96 14.26
C GLN A 98 -0.53 -4.45 12.82
N CYS A 99 -1.44 -3.61 12.34
CA CYS A 99 -1.30 -2.95 11.04
C CYS A 99 -0.30 -1.79 11.15
N LYS A 100 0.53 -1.61 10.11
CA LYS A 100 1.53 -0.54 10.03
C LYS A 100 1.33 0.25 8.76
N ILE A 101 1.19 1.56 8.88
CA ILE A 101 1.15 2.45 7.72
C ILE A 101 2.56 2.63 7.20
N LEU A 102 2.82 2.13 5.99
CA LEU A 102 4.11 2.30 5.32
C LEU A 102 4.14 3.56 4.47
N ILE A 103 3.00 3.93 3.89
CA ILE A 103 2.80 5.18 3.17
C ILE A 103 1.44 5.75 3.60
N PRO A 104 1.39 6.97 4.17
CA PRO A 104 0.15 7.56 4.63
C PRO A 104 -0.76 7.95 3.48
N MET A 105 -2.06 7.96 3.74
CA MET A 105 -3.10 8.31 2.79
C MET A 105 -2.87 9.68 2.19
N THR A 106 -2.47 9.70 0.93
CA THR A 106 -2.12 10.92 0.22
C THR A 106 -2.97 11.05 -1.03
N ARG A 107 -3.59 12.21 -1.21
CA ARG A 107 -4.37 12.50 -2.41
C ARG A 107 -3.42 12.82 -3.58
N CYS A 108 -3.34 11.90 -4.53
CA CYS A 108 -2.46 12.01 -5.68
C CYS A 108 -3.16 12.66 -6.88
N ASN A 109 -2.51 13.63 -7.52
CA ASN A 109 -2.97 14.19 -8.80
C ASN A 109 -2.65 13.29 -9.99
N SER A 110 -2.88 11.98 -9.84
CA SER A 110 -2.54 10.89 -10.78
C SER A 110 -3.23 10.95 -12.15
N HIS A 111 -4.17 11.87 -12.33
CA HIS A 111 -4.81 12.21 -13.61
C HIS A 111 -4.03 13.24 -14.42
N LYS A 112 -3.02 13.87 -13.82
CA LYS A 112 -2.14 14.85 -14.48
C LYS A 112 -0.76 14.27 -14.69
N GLU A 113 -0.27 13.51 -13.72
CA GLU A 113 1.07 12.93 -13.74
C GLU A 113 1.02 11.52 -13.14
N THR A 114 1.65 10.57 -13.81
CA THR A 114 1.76 9.19 -13.32
C THR A 114 2.54 9.14 -12.01
N ILE A 115 1.98 8.44 -11.03
CA ILE A 115 2.62 8.22 -9.73
C ILE A 115 3.45 6.94 -9.79
N ARG A 116 4.65 6.98 -9.22
CA ARG A 116 5.54 5.83 -9.07
C ARG A 116 5.98 5.74 -7.63
N GLY A 117 6.19 4.52 -7.15
CA GLY A 117 6.72 4.29 -5.81
C GLY A 117 7.10 2.84 -5.61
N GLN A 118 7.70 2.58 -4.45
CA GLN A 118 8.15 1.25 -4.09
C GLN A 118 8.15 1.06 -2.58
N VAL A 119 8.08 -0.20 -2.16
CA VAL A 119 8.28 -0.60 -0.78
C VAL A 119 9.12 -1.87 -0.72
N LYS A 120 10.17 -1.85 0.11
CA LYS A 120 10.98 -3.05 0.37
C LYS A 120 10.28 -3.89 1.43
N ALA A 121 9.95 -5.13 1.10
CA ALA A 121 9.33 -6.05 2.02
C ALA A 121 10.36 -6.56 3.03
N ARG A 122 10.39 -5.95 4.21
CA ARG A 122 11.31 -6.34 5.29
C ARG A 122 10.81 -7.53 6.11
N ASN A 123 9.52 -7.81 6.05
CA ASN A 123 8.88 -8.91 6.77
C ASN A 123 8.00 -9.69 5.79
N CYS A 124 7.81 -10.99 6.07
CA CYS A 124 6.76 -11.76 5.42
C CYS A 124 5.40 -11.29 5.96
N GLY A 125 4.37 -11.29 5.12
CA GLY A 125 3.04 -10.82 5.48
C GLY A 125 2.30 -10.25 4.28
N ILE A 126 1.35 -9.35 4.54
CA ILE A 126 0.45 -8.81 3.52
C ILE A 126 0.71 -7.31 3.37
N TYR A 127 1.10 -6.91 2.17
CA TYR A 127 1.29 -5.52 1.78
C TYR A 127 0.08 -5.05 0.97
N ILE A 128 -0.69 -4.13 1.52
CA ILE A 128 -1.97 -3.71 0.96
C ILE A 128 -1.81 -2.35 0.31
N LEU A 129 -1.97 -2.31 -1.01
CA LEU A 129 -2.08 -1.07 -1.77
C LEU A 129 -3.54 -0.63 -1.74
N ILE A 130 -3.79 0.60 -1.28
CA ILE A 130 -5.15 1.12 -1.08
C ILE A 130 -5.38 2.28 -2.04
N PHE A 131 -6.40 2.16 -2.88
CA PHE A 131 -6.89 3.23 -3.74
C PHE A 131 -8.23 3.74 -3.21
N ASP A 132 -8.23 4.95 -2.69
CA ASP A 132 -9.36 5.53 -1.96
C ASP A 132 -10.04 6.66 -2.78
N ASN A 133 -11.34 6.51 -2.98
CA ASN A 133 -12.22 7.49 -3.61
C ASN A 133 -13.38 7.93 -2.70
N THR A 134 -13.31 7.64 -1.39
CA THR A 134 -14.35 7.94 -0.40
C THR A 134 -14.66 9.44 -0.31
N PHE A 135 -13.66 10.29 -0.57
CA PHE A 135 -13.82 11.75 -0.60
C PHE A 135 -14.65 12.26 -1.80
N SER A 136 -14.87 11.45 -2.85
CA SER A 136 -15.62 11.87 -4.03
C SER A 136 -17.09 11.51 -3.87
N ARG A 137 -17.97 12.51 -3.90
CA ARG A 137 -19.43 12.29 -3.78
C ARG A 137 -20.11 11.74 -5.04
N PHE A 138 -19.57 12.07 -6.23
CA PHE A 138 -20.27 11.79 -7.51
C PHE A 138 -19.39 11.20 -8.61
N ILE A 139 -18.07 11.29 -8.47
CA ILE A 139 -17.14 10.96 -9.55
C ILE A 139 -16.44 9.65 -9.23
N SER A 140 -16.78 8.60 -9.97
CA SER A 140 -16.01 7.35 -10.02
C SER A 140 -14.69 7.56 -10.77
N LYS A 141 -13.69 6.73 -10.47
CA LYS A 141 -12.34 6.77 -11.06
C LYS A 141 -12.03 5.43 -11.69
N LYS A 142 -11.39 5.46 -12.85
CA LYS A 142 -10.60 4.35 -13.34
C LYS A 142 -9.15 4.59 -12.96
N VAL A 143 -8.52 3.62 -12.30
CA VAL A 143 -7.10 3.61 -11.98
C VAL A 143 -6.42 2.64 -12.94
N PHE A 144 -5.46 3.13 -13.71
CA PHE A 144 -4.56 2.30 -14.51
C PHE A 144 -3.32 2.07 -13.67
N TYR A 145 -2.94 0.82 -13.45
CA TYR A 145 -1.81 0.49 -12.59
C TYR A 145 -0.97 -0.62 -13.19
N HIS A 146 0.30 -0.62 -12.82
CA HIS A 146 1.25 -1.67 -13.14
C HIS A 146 2.08 -1.97 -11.89
N LEU A 147 2.26 -3.25 -11.58
CA LEU A 147 3.02 -3.72 -10.44
C LEU A 147 4.18 -4.57 -10.96
N THR A 148 5.34 -4.41 -10.33
CA THR A 148 6.51 -5.27 -10.56
C THR A 148 7.13 -5.65 -9.23
N VAL A 149 7.81 -6.78 -9.18
CA VAL A 149 8.60 -7.20 -8.02
C VAL A 149 10.06 -7.38 -8.41
N GLU A 150 10.96 -6.82 -7.62
CA GLU A 150 12.40 -7.05 -7.71
C GLU A 150 12.87 -7.97 -6.59
N GLN A 151 13.50 -9.09 -6.95
CA GLN A 151 14.10 -10.00 -5.98
C GLN A 151 15.38 -9.42 -5.37
N PRO A 152 15.72 -9.77 -4.11
CA PRO A 152 16.97 -9.34 -3.52
C PRO A 152 18.16 -9.91 -4.31
N VAL A 153 19.13 -9.04 -4.64
CA VAL A 153 20.40 -9.48 -5.24
C VAL A 153 21.20 -10.22 -4.18
N ILE A 154 21.33 -11.54 -4.31
CA ILE A 154 22.24 -12.34 -3.49
C ILE A 154 23.64 -12.21 -4.10
N TYR A 155 24.51 -11.45 -3.46
CA TYR A 155 25.92 -11.39 -3.83
C TYR A 155 26.62 -12.66 -3.32
N ASP A 156 27.09 -13.52 -4.22
CA ASP A 156 27.75 -14.80 -3.90
C ASP A 156 29.28 -14.68 -3.73
N GLY A 157 29.85 -13.48 -3.88
CA GLY A 157 31.27 -13.24 -3.68
C GLY A 157 32.19 -13.86 -4.74
N SER A 158 31.65 -14.29 -5.90
CA SER A 158 32.44 -14.91 -6.97
C SER A 158 33.27 -13.93 -7.82
N ASP A 159 33.16 -12.62 -7.56
CA ASP A 159 33.83 -11.54 -8.31
C ASP A 159 35.15 -11.03 -7.67
N PHE A 160 35.89 -11.86 -6.94
CA PHE A 160 37.24 -11.50 -6.48
C PHE A 160 38.31 -12.20 -7.34
N PRO A 161 39.14 -11.45 -8.10
CA PRO A 161 40.25 -12.01 -8.89
C PRO A 161 41.44 -12.49 -8.03
#